data_AF-A0AA36IU58-F1
#
_entry.id   AF-A0AA36IU58-F1
#
_cell.length_a   1.000
_cell.length_b   1.000
_cell.length_c   1.000
_cell.angle_alpha   90.00
_cell.angle_beta   90.00
_cell.angle_gamma   90.00
#
_symmetry.space_group_name_H-M   'P 1'
#
loop_
_entity.id
_entity.type
_entity.pdbx_description
1 polymer ?
#
loop_
_entity_poly.entity_id
_entity_poly.type
_entity_poly.pdbx_seq_one_letter_code
_entity_poly.pdbx_strand_id
1 'polypeptide(L)'
;MSAADPTITFESLTGDDDIFQNVASVCIGTGRFLRAMLVPALAEIGGETILAQTRGSSFPQYMSTRCPERSYEVDTVLQDGRVMTSLLPIAACGTLGKPEGRSAFMKLPQRLPNLTFIGLGLTEAGIEHNGRSILDLAEFLYACFEVDDPSRRRRGGISSSQTFC
;
A
#
# COMPACT_ATOMS: atom_id res chain seq x y z
N MET A 1 -6.92 26.94 5.00
CA MET A 1 -6.41 25.82 4.19
C MET A 1 -6.46 24.58 5.07
N SER A 2 -7.37 23.64 4.80
CA SER A 2 -7.40 22.37 5.55
C SER A 2 -6.09 21.64 5.30
N ALA A 3 -5.36 21.28 6.34
CA ALA A 3 -4.24 20.34 6.20
C ALA A 3 -4.79 19.08 5.51
N ALA A 4 -4.13 18.62 4.46
CA ALA A 4 -4.51 17.38 3.80
C ALA A 4 -4.48 16.25 4.83
N ASP A 5 -5.54 15.44 4.90
CA ASP A 5 -5.63 14.34 5.85
C ASP A 5 -4.53 13.31 5.49
N PRO A 6 -3.51 13.10 6.35
CA PRO A 6 -2.38 12.24 6.02
C PRO A 6 -2.77 10.75 5.95
N THR A 7 -3.99 10.40 6.34
CA THR A 7 -4.47 9.01 6.40
C THR A 7 -5.04 8.50 5.07
N ILE A 8 -5.27 9.39 4.09
CA ILE A 8 -5.98 9.06 2.84
C ILE A 8 -5.10 9.14 1.60
N THR A 9 -3.83 9.55 1.69
CA THR A 9 -3.08 9.94 0.49
C THR A 9 -2.17 8.85 -0.08
N PHE A 10 -1.87 7.76 0.65
CA PHE A 10 -0.92 6.72 0.21
C PHE A 10 0.38 7.29 -0.38
N GLU A 11 0.84 8.43 0.17
CA GLU A 11 2.08 9.07 -0.25
C GLU A 11 3.26 8.46 0.47
N SER A 12 4.44 8.67 -0.10
CA SER A 12 5.70 8.28 0.51
C SER A 12 5.83 8.86 1.92
N LEU A 13 6.07 8.00 2.91
CA LEU A 13 6.32 8.44 4.30
C LEU A 13 7.65 9.20 4.44
N THR A 14 8.51 9.13 3.43
CA THR A 14 9.78 9.88 3.38
C THR A 14 9.65 11.22 2.65
N GLY A 15 8.54 11.43 1.91
CA GLY A 15 8.38 12.53 0.97
C GLY A 15 9.16 12.35 -0.34
N ASP A 16 9.94 11.27 -0.48
CA ASP A 16 10.60 10.87 -1.72
C ASP A 16 9.76 9.82 -2.46
N ASP A 17 9.25 10.19 -3.62
CA ASP A 17 8.42 9.33 -4.45
C ASP A 17 9.22 8.26 -5.20
N ASP A 18 10.56 8.36 -5.27
CA ASP A 18 11.40 7.33 -5.88
C ASP A 18 11.33 6.00 -5.09
N ILE A 19 10.90 6.04 -3.82
CA ILE A 19 10.65 4.84 -3.02
C ILE A 19 9.65 3.88 -3.69
N PHE A 20 8.70 4.41 -4.47
CA PHE A 20 7.70 3.60 -5.17
C PHE A 20 8.30 2.73 -6.28
N GLN A 21 9.48 3.07 -6.79
CA GLN A 21 10.24 2.20 -7.69
C GLN A 21 10.69 0.92 -6.99
N ASN A 22 10.87 0.96 -5.67
CA ASN A 22 11.32 -0.19 -4.89
C ASN A 22 10.18 -0.97 -4.24
N VAL A 23 8.94 -0.51 -4.38
CA VAL A 23 7.78 -1.22 -3.81
C VAL A 23 7.50 -2.48 -4.62
N ALA A 24 7.65 -3.62 -3.95
CA ALA A 24 7.36 -4.93 -4.50
C ALA A 24 6.03 -5.51 -4.00
N SER A 25 5.46 -4.92 -2.94
CA SER A 25 4.24 -5.46 -2.32
C SER A 25 3.25 -4.41 -1.84
N VAL A 26 1.97 -4.74 -1.98
CA VAL A 26 0.84 -4.00 -1.42
C VAL A 26 0.02 -4.96 -0.59
N CYS A 27 -0.30 -4.59 0.65
CA CYS A 27 -1.14 -5.42 1.49
C CYS A 27 -2.46 -4.74 1.85
N ILE A 28 -3.57 -5.49 1.75
CA ILE A 28 -4.89 -5.08 2.20
C ILE A 28 -5.14 -5.68 3.59
N GLY A 29 -5.19 -4.79 4.59
CA GLY A 29 -5.24 -5.12 6.02
C GLY A 29 -4.03 -4.55 6.78
N THR A 30 -4.25 -4.13 8.03
CA THR A 30 -3.21 -3.60 8.95
C THR A 30 -3.22 -4.29 10.31
N GLY A 31 -3.87 -5.47 10.38
CA GLY A 31 -3.98 -6.27 11.60
C GLY A 31 -2.62 -6.71 12.15
N ARG A 32 -2.59 -7.06 13.44
CA ARG A 32 -1.36 -7.47 14.14
C ARG A 32 -0.69 -8.67 13.49
N PHE A 33 -1.47 -9.66 13.05
CA PHE A 33 -0.94 -10.84 12.36
C PHE A 33 -0.18 -10.47 11.08
N LEU A 34 -0.80 -9.66 10.21
CA LEU A 34 -0.17 -9.21 8.97
C LEU A 34 1.13 -8.46 9.24
N ARG A 35 1.11 -7.55 10.21
CA ARG A 35 2.28 -6.72 10.56
C ARG A 35 3.39 -7.50 11.26
N ALA A 36 3.07 -8.52 12.05
CA ALA A 36 4.06 -9.31 12.77
C ALA A 36 4.62 -10.49 11.96
N MET A 37 3.90 -10.96 10.94
CA MET A 37 4.26 -12.18 10.19
C MET A 37 4.50 -11.92 8.70
N LEU A 38 3.49 -11.36 8.00
CA LEU A 38 3.54 -11.26 6.54
C LEU A 38 4.47 -10.13 6.07
N VAL A 39 4.37 -8.94 6.67
CA VAL A 39 5.23 -7.81 6.32
C VAL A 39 6.71 -8.11 6.56
N PRO A 40 7.14 -8.70 7.71
CA PRO A 40 8.54 -9.08 7.85
C PRO A 40 8.98 -10.10 6.80
N ALA A 41 8.15 -11.10 6.46
CA ALA A 41 8.49 -12.04 5.39
C ALA A 41 8.65 -11.36 4.02
N LEU A 42 7.80 -10.37 3.69
CA LEU A 42 7.91 -9.59 2.47
C LEU A 42 9.16 -8.69 2.47
N ALA A 43 9.52 -8.13 3.62
CA ALA A 43 10.75 -7.34 3.78
C ALA A 43 12.01 -8.19 3.53
N GLU A 44 12.03 -9.45 4.01
CA GLU A 44 13.14 -10.39 3.79
C GLU A 44 13.28 -10.81 2.31
N ILE A 45 12.18 -10.86 1.55
CA ILE A 45 12.21 -11.14 0.10
C ILE A 45 12.87 -9.98 -0.67
N GLY A 46 12.93 -8.79 -0.07
CA GLY A 46 13.47 -7.58 -0.67
C GLY A 46 12.39 -6.76 -1.35
N GLY A 47 12.46 -5.45 -1.16
CA GLY A 47 11.50 -4.48 -1.67
C GLY A 47 10.66 -3.84 -0.57
N GLU A 48 10.04 -2.72 -0.91
CA GLU A 48 9.24 -1.92 0.00
C GLU A 48 7.78 -2.41 0.00
N THR A 49 7.09 -2.14 1.10
CA THR A 49 5.69 -2.58 1.32
C THR A 49 4.78 -1.39 1.56
N ILE A 50 3.59 -1.41 0.94
CA ILE A 50 2.50 -0.47 1.21
C ILE A 50 1.39 -1.17 1.97
N LEU A 51 0.83 -0.52 3.00
CA LEU A 51 -0.25 -1.08 3.82
C LEU A 51 -1.55 -0.29 3.70
N ALA A 52 -2.65 -0.96 3.34
CA ALA A 52 -3.98 -0.39 3.22
C ALA A 52 -4.90 -0.87 4.36
N GLN A 53 -5.30 0.03 5.26
CA GLN A 53 -6.24 -0.28 6.33
C GLN A 53 -7.68 -0.34 5.76
N THR A 54 -8.35 -1.48 5.88
CA THR A 54 -9.69 -1.69 5.29
C THR A 54 -10.80 -0.86 5.94
N ARG A 55 -10.70 -0.57 7.24
CA ARG A 55 -11.71 0.19 8.00
C ARG A 55 -11.04 1.04 9.08
N GLY A 56 -11.58 2.23 9.36
CA GLY A 56 -10.97 3.17 10.31
C GLY A 56 -9.63 3.72 9.80
N SER A 57 -8.92 4.50 10.63
CA SER A 57 -7.68 5.18 10.21
C SER A 57 -6.56 5.14 11.24
N SER A 58 -6.70 4.32 12.29
CA SER A 58 -5.77 4.30 13.43
C SER A 58 -4.32 3.97 13.06
N PHE A 59 -4.08 3.03 12.14
CA PHE A 59 -2.72 2.70 11.75
C PHE A 59 -2.07 3.78 10.87
N PRO A 60 -2.72 4.31 9.81
CA PRO A 60 -2.20 5.49 9.11
C PRO A 60 -1.99 6.71 10.01
N GLN A 61 -2.88 6.95 10.97
CA GLN A 61 -2.70 8.01 11.99
C GLN A 61 -1.43 7.76 12.80
N TYR A 62 -1.24 6.53 13.28
CA TYR A 62 -0.03 6.14 14.00
C TYR A 62 1.23 6.35 13.15
N MET A 63 1.24 5.89 11.89
CA MET A 63 2.39 6.03 11.02
C MET A 63 2.69 7.49 10.65
N SER A 64 1.68 8.36 10.60
CA SER A 64 1.90 9.80 10.40
C SER A 64 2.70 10.46 11.53
N THR A 65 2.74 9.86 12.72
CA THR A 65 3.60 10.33 13.83
C THR A 65 4.98 9.66 13.84
N ARG A 66 5.29 8.83 12.83
CA ARG A 66 6.55 8.09 12.66
C ARG A 66 7.29 8.50 11.39
N CYS A 67 7.05 9.72 10.92
CA CYS A 67 7.79 10.30 9.81
C CYS A 67 8.98 11.12 10.34
N PRO A 68 10.19 10.96 9.77
CA PRO A 68 10.53 10.19 8.57
C PRO A 68 10.98 8.74 8.84
N GLU A 69 10.92 8.24 10.08
CA GLU A 69 11.44 6.92 10.47
C GLU A 69 10.74 5.75 9.77
N ARG A 70 9.53 5.97 9.23
CA ARG A 70 8.78 5.11 8.31
C ARG A 70 8.63 3.66 8.77
N SER A 71 8.68 3.43 10.07
CA SER A 71 8.71 2.09 10.65
C SER A 71 7.81 1.98 11.86
N TYR A 72 7.40 0.74 12.14
CA TYR A 72 6.66 0.39 13.34
C TYR A 72 7.35 -0.76 14.07
N GLU A 73 7.08 -0.85 15.36
CA GLU A 73 7.64 -1.85 16.26
C GLU A 73 6.91 -3.18 16.15
N VAL A 74 7.71 -4.26 16.15
CA VAL A 74 7.25 -5.63 16.32
C VAL A 74 8.05 -6.27 17.45
N ASP A 75 7.35 -6.63 18.52
CA ASP A 75 7.94 -7.33 19.64
C ASP A 75 7.89 -8.85 19.42
N THR A 76 9.04 -9.49 19.57
CA THR A 76 9.20 -10.94 19.56
C THR A 76 9.55 -11.41 20.97
N VAL A 77 8.72 -12.28 21.54
CA VAL A 77 9.02 -12.95 22.81
C VAL A 77 9.86 -14.18 22.52
N LEU A 78 11.11 -14.19 22.96
CA LEU A 78 12.06 -15.29 22.78
C LEU A 78 11.75 -16.43 23.75
N GLN A 79 12.31 -17.62 23.47
CA GLN A 79 12.11 -18.81 24.31
C GLN A 79 12.55 -18.64 25.77
N ASP A 80 13.52 -17.75 26.02
CA ASP A 80 14.00 -17.41 27.36
C ASP A 80 13.17 -16.31 28.05
N GLY A 81 12.07 -15.87 27.43
CA GLY A 81 11.17 -14.84 27.94
C GLY A 81 11.63 -13.41 27.70
N ARG A 82 12.80 -13.18 27.08
CA ARG A 82 13.22 -11.82 26.68
C ARG A 82 12.35 -11.31 25.53
N VAL A 83 12.15 -10.00 25.50
CA VAL A 83 11.47 -9.31 24.39
C VAL A 83 12.51 -8.66 23.51
N MET A 84 12.46 -8.97 22.22
CA MET A 84 13.24 -8.31 21.18
C MET A 84 12.31 -7.47 20.32
N THR A 85 12.56 -6.17 20.24
CA THR A 85 11.78 -5.25 19.40
C THR A 85 12.51 -5.02 18.08
N SER A 86 11.83 -5.31 16.98
CA SER A 86 12.29 -5.03 15.62
C SER A 86 11.53 -3.83 15.03
N LEU A 87 12.22 -2.97 14.30
CA LEU A 87 11.60 -1.89 13.53
C LEU A 87 11.40 -2.35 12.10
N LEU A 88 10.14 -2.41 11.66
CA LEU A 88 9.80 -2.80 10.29
C LEU A 88 9.43 -1.59 9.44
N PRO A 89 10.17 -1.31 8.35
CA PRO A 89 9.89 -0.20 7.47
C PRO A 89 8.70 -0.48 6.55
N ILE A 90 8.00 0.59 6.16
CA ILE A 90 7.01 0.58 5.08
C ILE A 90 7.18 1.84 4.23
N ALA A 91 6.80 1.77 2.95
CA ALA A 91 6.91 2.93 2.04
C ALA A 91 5.76 3.91 2.24
N ALA A 92 4.55 3.39 2.32
CA ALA A 92 3.33 4.19 2.44
C ALA A 92 2.25 3.41 3.18
N CYS A 93 1.28 4.13 3.73
CA CYS A 93 0.05 3.54 4.22
C CYS A 93 -1.13 4.48 4.07
N GLY A 94 -2.34 3.93 4.07
CA GLY A 94 -3.56 4.71 3.98
C GLY A 94 -4.78 3.90 4.37
N THR A 95 -5.95 4.54 4.39
CA THR A 95 -7.22 3.87 4.69
C THR A 95 -8.10 3.72 3.45
N LEU A 96 -8.72 2.55 3.31
CA LEU A 96 -9.83 2.28 2.38
C LEU A 96 -11.19 2.58 3.01
N GLY A 97 -11.22 2.87 4.31
CA GLY A 97 -12.44 3.19 5.07
C GLY A 97 -13.04 4.56 4.72
N LYS A 98 -12.35 5.36 3.88
CA LYS A 98 -12.83 6.64 3.35
C LYS A 98 -12.83 6.61 1.81
N PRO A 99 -13.83 7.20 1.13
CA PRO A 99 -13.90 7.22 -0.33
C PRO A 99 -12.65 7.79 -1.00
N GLU A 100 -12.08 8.86 -0.44
CA GLU A 100 -10.89 9.54 -0.97
C GLU A 100 -9.66 8.63 -0.86
N GLY A 101 -9.49 7.98 0.29
CA GLY A 101 -8.38 7.06 0.51
C GLY A 101 -8.46 5.83 -0.38
N ARG A 102 -9.66 5.28 -0.59
CA ARG A 102 -9.88 4.24 -1.58
C ARG A 102 -9.55 4.70 -3.00
N SER A 103 -9.97 5.91 -3.37
CA SER A 103 -9.67 6.47 -4.69
C SER A 103 -8.16 6.62 -4.91
N ALA A 104 -7.43 7.06 -3.88
CA ALA A 104 -5.96 7.12 -3.91
C ALA A 104 -5.35 5.71 -4.06
N PHE A 105 -5.85 4.73 -3.31
CA PHE A 105 -5.40 3.34 -3.41
C PHE A 105 -5.54 2.77 -4.83
N MET A 106 -6.66 3.03 -5.50
CA MET A 106 -6.90 2.52 -6.87
C MET A 106 -6.00 3.16 -7.93
N LYS A 107 -5.32 4.27 -7.61
CA LYS A 107 -4.35 4.91 -8.50
C LYS A 107 -2.93 4.40 -8.31
N LEU A 108 -2.66 3.70 -7.19
CA LEU A 108 -1.32 3.20 -6.89
C LEU A 108 -0.70 2.34 -7.99
N PRO A 109 -1.41 1.45 -8.70
CA PRO A 109 -0.76 0.60 -9.71
C PRO A 109 0.04 1.37 -10.76
N GLN A 110 -0.34 2.60 -11.09
CA GLN A 110 0.37 3.46 -12.04
C GLN A 110 1.76 3.92 -11.55
N ARG A 111 2.00 3.86 -10.23
CA ARG A 111 3.24 4.28 -9.55
C ARG A 111 4.14 3.10 -9.16
N LEU A 112 3.68 1.86 -9.33
CA LEU A 112 4.32 0.67 -8.76
C LEU A 112 4.80 -0.29 -9.87
N PRO A 113 5.85 0.06 -10.63
CA PRO A 113 6.30 -0.72 -11.79
C PRO A 113 6.85 -2.11 -11.41
N ASN A 114 7.22 -2.32 -10.15
CA ASN A 114 7.79 -3.57 -9.64
C ASN A 114 6.84 -4.33 -8.70
N LEU A 115 5.56 -3.96 -8.66
CA LEU A 115 4.57 -4.64 -7.83
C LEU A 115 4.47 -6.12 -8.23
N THR A 116 4.80 -7.01 -7.29
CA THR A 116 4.85 -8.46 -7.51
C THR A 116 3.90 -9.21 -6.57
N PHE A 117 3.73 -8.72 -5.34
CA PHE A 117 2.95 -9.41 -4.31
C PHE A 117 1.76 -8.57 -3.83
N ILE A 118 0.60 -9.22 -3.70
CA ILE A 118 -0.56 -8.64 -3.04
C ILE A 118 -0.89 -9.47 -1.79
N GLY A 119 -0.67 -8.87 -0.62
CA GLY A 119 -0.93 -9.50 0.67
C GLY A 119 -2.36 -9.24 1.17
N LEU A 120 -2.97 -10.23 1.80
CA LEU A 120 -4.30 -10.11 2.41
C LEU A 120 -4.22 -10.47 3.89
N GLY A 121 -4.49 -9.49 4.76
CA GLY A 121 -4.58 -9.68 6.21
C GLY A 121 -5.98 -9.39 6.70
N LEU A 122 -6.91 -10.25 6.33
CA LEU A 122 -8.32 -10.14 6.61
C LEU A 122 -8.74 -11.30 7.53
N THR A 123 -9.72 -11.06 8.39
CA THR A 123 -10.39 -12.14 9.13
C THR A 123 -11.38 -12.86 8.22
N GLU A 124 -11.97 -13.94 8.70
CA GLU A 124 -13.00 -14.72 8.00
C GLU A 124 -14.16 -13.82 7.55
N ALA A 125 -14.62 -12.92 8.43
CA ALA A 125 -15.63 -11.91 8.11
C ALA A 125 -15.17 -10.90 7.05
N GLY A 126 -13.86 -10.72 6.86
CA GLY A 126 -13.31 -9.87 5.82
C GLY A 126 -13.24 -10.51 4.44
N ILE A 127 -13.40 -11.84 4.35
CA ILE A 127 -13.36 -12.64 3.11
C ILE A 127 -14.78 -13.10 2.70
N GLU A 128 -15.80 -12.54 3.33
CA GLU A 128 -17.20 -12.80 2.98
C GLU A 128 -17.43 -12.59 1.48
N HIS A 129 -18.27 -13.44 0.87
CA HIS A 129 -18.61 -13.34 -0.53
C HIS A 129 -19.22 -11.97 -0.84
N ASN A 130 -18.67 -11.27 -1.84
CA ASN A 130 -19.00 -9.87 -2.17
C ASN A 130 -18.75 -8.86 -1.04
N GLY A 131 -17.97 -9.24 -0.02
CA GLY A 131 -17.49 -8.33 1.01
C GLY A 131 -16.62 -7.23 0.41
N ARG A 132 -16.68 -6.04 1.01
CA ARG A 132 -16.01 -4.83 0.48
C ARG A 132 -14.52 -5.05 0.19
N SER A 133 -13.80 -5.74 1.07
CA SER A 133 -12.36 -6.00 0.88
C SER A 133 -12.06 -6.87 -0.35
N ILE A 134 -12.94 -7.81 -0.69
CA ILE A 134 -12.81 -8.67 -1.86
C ILE A 134 -13.13 -7.90 -3.14
N LEU A 135 -14.15 -7.04 -3.12
CA LEU A 135 -14.44 -6.14 -4.23
C LEU A 135 -13.30 -5.14 -4.45
N ASP A 136 -12.74 -4.57 -3.37
CA ASP A 136 -11.60 -3.66 -3.45
C ASP A 136 -10.35 -4.37 -4.00
N LEU A 137 -10.11 -5.63 -3.61
CA LEU A 137 -9.06 -6.44 -4.20
C LEU A 137 -9.28 -6.68 -5.71
N ALA A 138 -10.49 -7.06 -6.10
CA ALA A 138 -10.82 -7.32 -7.51
C ALA A 138 -10.64 -6.08 -8.38
N GLU A 139 -11.09 -4.92 -7.91
CA GLU A 139 -10.89 -3.64 -8.59
C GLU A 139 -9.41 -3.24 -8.65
N PHE A 140 -8.65 -3.46 -7.57
CA PHE A 140 -7.21 -3.18 -7.56
C PHE A 140 -6.44 -4.07 -8.54
N LEU A 141 -6.78 -5.37 -8.61
CA LEU A 141 -6.22 -6.31 -9.59
C LEU A 141 -6.54 -5.88 -11.03
N TYR A 142 -7.77 -5.42 -11.27
CA TYR A 142 -8.15 -4.88 -12.57
C TYR A 142 -7.36 -3.62 -12.93
N ALA A 143 -7.15 -2.71 -11.97
CA ALA A 143 -6.32 -1.54 -12.17
C ALA A 143 -4.85 -1.89 -12.48
N CYS A 144 -4.30 -2.92 -11.85
CA CYS A 144 -2.96 -3.45 -12.21
C CYS A 144 -2.94 -3.96 -13.65
N PHE A 145 -3.94 -4.77 -14.03
CA PHE A 145 -4.08 -5.29 -15.39
C PHE A 145 -4.17 -4.17 -16.44
N GLU A 146 -4.92 -3.10 -16.17
CA GLU A 146 -5.05 -1.96 -17.10
C GLU A 146 -3.72 -1.21 -17.32
N VAL A 147 -2.84 -1.18 -16.31
CA VAL A 147 -1.51 -0.56 -16.41
C VAL A 147 -0.54 -1.44 -17.22
N ASP A 148 -0.68 -2.76 -17.13
CA ASP A 148 0.16 -3.72 -17.83
C ASP A 148 -0.23 -3.96 -19.29
N ASP A 149 -1.49 -3.70 -19.69
CA ASP A 149 -2.00 -3.95 -21.04
C ASP A 149 -1.13 -3.29 -22.14
N PRO A 150 -0.40 -4.10 -22.95
CA PRO A 150 0.48 -3.60 -24.01
C PRO A 150 -0.27 -2.86 -25.12
N SER A 151 -1.56 -3.15 -25.31
CA SER A 151 -2.39 -2.56 -26.37
C SER A 151 -2.68 -1.07 -26.11
N ARG A 152 -2.59 -0.63 -24.85
CA ARG A 152 -2.72 0.78 -24.45
C ARG A 152 -1.39 1.53 -24.42
N ARG A 153 -0.26 0.88 -24.12
CA ARG A 153 1.08 1.51 -24.19
C ARG A 153 1.38 2.11 -25.58
N ARG A 154 0.79 1.55 -26.65
CA ARG A 154 0.94 2.06 -28.03
C ARG A 154 0.05 3.26 -28.40
N ARG A 155 -0.98 3.59 -27.61
CA ARG A 155 -1.89 4.72 -27.93
C ARG A 155 -1.46 6.06 -27.33
N GLY A 156 -0.48 6.09 -26.44
CA GLY A 156 0.06 7.33 -25.85
C GLY A 156 1.11 8.07 -26.70
N GLY A 157 1.44 7.56 -27.89
CA GLY A 157 2.55 8.06 -28.72
C GLY A 157 2.19 9.02 -29.85
N ILE A 158 0.96 9.49 -29.97
CA ILE A 158 0.60 10.51 -30.98
C ILE A 158 0.44 11.85 -30.29
N SER A 159 1.55 12.59 -30.23
CA SER A 159 1.56 14.03 -30.01
C SER A 159 0.81 14.69 -31.17
N SER A 160 -0.45 15.06 -30.95
CA SER A 160 -1.20 15.93 -31.84
C SER A 160 -0.93 17.39 -31.46
N SER A 161 0.19 17.93 -31.90
CA SER A 161 0.40 19.39 -32.02
C SER A 161 1.47 19.70 -33.06
N GLN A 162 1.18 19.45 -34.33
CA GLN A 162 1.73 20.27 -35.42
C GLN A 162 0.58 21.05 -36.03
N THR A 163 0.44 22.29 -35.55
CA THR A 163 -0.29 23.35 -36.22
C THR A 163 0.51 23.71 -37.47
N PHE A 164 0.00 23.37 -38.64
CA PHE A 164 0.47 23.94 -39.90
C PHE A 164 -0.18 25.32 -40.06
N CYS A 165 0.65 26.37 -40.08
CA CYS A 165 0.42 27.57 -40.86
C CYS A 165 1.39 27.54 -42.04
#